data_AF-A0A5E4VD25-F1
#
_entry.id   AF-A0A5E4VD25-F1
#
_cell.length_a   1.000
_cell.length_b   1.000
_cell.length_c   1.000
_cell.angle_alpha   90.00
_cell.angle_beta   90.00
_cell.angle_gamma   90.00
#
_symmetry.space_group_name_H-M   'P 1'
#
loop_
_entity.id
_entity.type
_entity.pdbx_description
1 polymer ?
#
loop_
_entity_poly.entity_id
_entity_poly.type
_entity_poly.pdbx_seq_one_letter_code
_entity_poly.pdbx_strand_id
1 'polypeptide(L)'
;MKRAYHLWTSAEDKILRAIFASHETVADQLHLLPGHNVQSLKNRARSLGLKKAVRVYETSKPTIVAAMAYYGVRSAPDIAKLSKIHLVTVRKIINDMVKAGEAHIDGYAPATLNGMPTRLFKLGPGRNAPQPRTKTPSERVKAWEKRQDPEELKVRRSRYATRRKIKLGKLIPARDPLTAALFGST
;
A
#
# COMPACT_ATOMS: atom_id res chain seq x y z
N MET A 1 39.96 -3.40 -3.69
CA MET A 1 39.90 -4.03 -5.04
C MET A 1 38.82 -3.32 -5.86
N LYS A 2 39.17 -2.71 -6.99
CA LYS A 2 38.17 -2.11 -7.91
C LYS A 2 37.39 -3.26 -8.56
N ARG A 3 36.05 -3.23 -8.52
CA ARG A 3 35.21 -4.19 -9.25
C ARG A 3 35.56 -4.09 -10.74
N ALA A 4 36.01 -5.18 -11.35
CA ALA A 4 36.09 -5.27 -12.80
C ALA A 4 34.68 -5.12 -13.36
N TYR A 5 34.44 -4.12 -14.19
CA TYR A 5 33.16 -3.96 -14.87
C TYR A 5 33.07 -5.03 -15.95
N HIS A 6 32.12 -5.96 -15.79
CA HIS A 6 31.82 -6.94 -16.82
C HIS A 6 31.17 -6.23 -18.01
N LEU A 7 31.81 -6.28 -19.18
CA LEU A 7 31.26 -5.71 -20.40
C LEU A 7 30.21 -6.64 -20.98
N TRP A 8 29.07 -6.07 -21.38
CA TRP A 8 27.99 -6.81 -22.05
C TRP A 8 28.39 -7.19 -23.47
N THR A 9 28.29 -8.48 -23.77
CA THR A 9 28.50 -9.04 -25.10
C THR A 9 27.18 -9.16 -25.87
N SER A 10 27.26 -9.25 -27.20
CA SER A 10 26.09 -9.47 -28.06
C SER A 10 25.39 -10.81 -27.77
N ALA A 11 26.13 -11.83 -27.35
CA ALA A 11 25.59 -13.12 -26.94
C ALA A 11 24.76 -13.00 -25.66
N GLU A 12 25.25 -12.27 -24.66
CA GLU A 12 24.51 -12.02 -23.42
C GLU A 12 23.25 -11.18 -23.67
N ASP A 13 23.31 -10.18 -24.56
CA ASP A 13 22.12 -9.41 -24.95
C ASP A 13 21.05 -10.31 -25.61
N LYS A 14 21.45 -11.32 -26.39
CA LYS A 14 20.52 -12.29 -26.98
C LYS A 14 19.85 -13.15 -25.91
N ILE A 15 20.62 -13.64 -24.93
CA ILE A 15 20.08 -14.40 -23.79
C ILE A 15 19.15 -13.50 -22.97
N LEU A 16 19.52 -12.25 -22.72
CA LEU A 16 18.70 -11.30 -21.99
C LEU A 16 17.36 -11.03 -22.69
N ARG A 17 17.33 -10.95 -24.02
CA ARG A 17 16.08 -10.83 -24.80
C ARG A 17 15.19 -12.06 -24.60
N ALA A 18 15.75 -13.27 -24.63
CA ALA A 18 15.01 -14.50 -24.37
C ALA A 18 14.46 -14.55 -22.93
N ILE A 19 15.29 -14.15 -21.94
CA ILE A 19 14.88 -14.03 -20.54
C ILE A 19 13.72 -13.03 -20.41
N PHE A 20 13.74 -11.90 -21.11
CA PHE A 20 12.66 -10.91 -21.01
C PHE A 20 11.41 -11.28 -21.81
N ALA A 21 11.52 -12.15 -22.81
CA ALA A 21 10.40 -12.74 -23.53
C ALA A 21 9.72 -13.87 -22.74
N SER A 22 10.46 -14.58 -21.86
CA SER A 22 9.91 -15.68 -21.05
C SER A 22 8.90 -15.19 -20.00
N HIS A 23 8.09 -16.08 -19.43
CA HIS A 23 7.13 -15.74 -18.36
C HIS A 23 7.66 -15.95 -16.93
N GLU A 24 8.86 -16.51 -16.77
CA GLU A 24 9.48 -16.77 -15.46
C GLU A 24 10.20 -15.55 -14.92
N THR A 25 10.69 -15.60 -13.68
CA THR A 25 11.37 -14.45 -13.07
C THR A 25 12.82 -14.34 -13.54
N VAL A 26 13.33 -13.10 -13.55
CA VAL A 26 14.75 -12.84 -13.85
C VAL A 26 15.66 -13.49 -12.80
N ALA A 27 15.17 -13.71 -11.58
CA ALA A 27 15.94 -14.36 -10.53
C ALA A 27 16.10 -15.87 -10.80
N ASP A 28 15.03 -16.54 -11.23
CA ASP A 28 15.06 -17.98 -11.53
C ASP A 28 16.00 -18.27 -12.71
N GLN A 29 16.03 -17.36 -13.69
CA GLN A 29 16.86 -17.46 -14.90
C GLN A 29 18.27 -16.85 -14.75
N LEU A 30 18.66 -16.43 -13.54
CA LEU A 30 19.96 -15.80 -13.32
C LEU A 30 21.14 -16.72 -13.66
N HIS A 31 20.95 -18.03 -13.51
CA HIS A 31 21.93 -19.06 -13.85
C HIS A 31 22.34 -19.04 -15.34
N LEU A 32 21.53 -18.47 -16.24
CA LEU A 32 21.83 -18.36 -17.68
C LEU A 32 22.85 -17.24 -17.99
N LEU A 33 23.09 -16.31 -17.06
CA LEU A 33 24.02 -15.19 -17.21
C LEU A 33 24.97 -15.12 -16.00
N PRO A 34 25.91 -16.07 -15.87
CA PRO A 34 26.86 -16.08 -14.77
C PRO A 34 27.71 -14.80 -14.76
N GLY A 35 28.05 -14.32 -13.57
CA GLY A 35 28.82 -13.07 -13.39
C GLY A 35 27.96 -11.80 -13.35
N HIS A 36 26.68 -11.89 -13.66
CA HIS A 36 25.74 -10.80 -13.48
C HIS A 36 24.84 -11.00 -12.26
N ASN A 37 24.27 -9.90 -11.76
CA ASN A 37 23.22 -9.93 -10.74
C ASN A 37 21.90 -9.43 -11.33
N VAL A 38 20.80 -9.70 -10.62
CA VAL A 38 19.43 -9.32 -11.07
C VAL A 38 19.31 -7.83 -11.41
N GLN A 39 20.01 -6.96 -10.68
CA GLN A 39 19.96 -5.52 -10.94
C GLN A 39 20.71 -5.13 -12.22
N SER A 40 21.85 -5.77 -12.51
CA SER A 40 22.61 -5.62 -13.76
C SER A 40 21.74 -5.96 -14.97
N LEU A 41 21.06 -7.13 -14.93
CA LEU A 41 20.14 -7.57 -15.99
C LEU A 41 19.01 -6.56 -16.20
N LYS A 42 18.37 -6.08 -15.13
CA LYS A 42 17.28 -5.08 -15.21
C LYS A 42 17.77 -3.75 -15.80
N ASN A 43 18.95 -3.28 -15.41
CA ASN A 43 19.53 -2.05 -15.92
C ASN A 43 19.89 -2.18 -17.41
N ARG A 44 20.50 -3.30 -17.82
CA ARG A 44 20.78 -3.57 -19.24
C ARG A 44 19.51 -3.69 -20.05
N ALA A 45 18.51 -4.43 -19.57
CA ALA A 45 17.23 -4.57 -20.26
C ALA A 45 16.53 -3.22 -20.47
N ARG A 46 16.60 -2.31 -19.49
CA ARG A 46 16.12 -0.93 -19.64
C ARG A 46 16.87 -0.18 -20.74
N SER A 47 18.20 -0.32 -20.82
CA SER A 47 19.00 0.31 -21.88
C SER A 47 18.67 -0.23 -23.29
N LEU A 48 18.24 -1.49 -23.37
CA LEU A 48 17.80 -2.13 -24.61
C LEU A 48 16.31 -1.90 -24.92
N GLY A 49 15.57 -1.19 -24.07
CA GLY A 49 14.13 -0.93 -24.23
C GLY A 49 13.24 -2.17 -24.03
N LEU A 50 13.75 -3.23 -23.40
CA LEU A 50 13.01 -4.49 -23.22
C LEU A 50 11.94 -4.34 -22.14
N LYS A 51 10.72 -4.76 -22.46
CA LYS A 51 9.63 -4.93 -21.48
C LYS A 51 9.51 -6.42 -21.17
N LYS A 52 9.49 -6.75 -19.87
CA LYS A 52 9.32 -8.14 -19.44
C LYS A 52 7.93 -8.62 -19.82
N ALA A 53 7.85 -9.79 -20.45
CA ALA A 53 6.57 -10.43 -20.76
C ALA A 53 5.76 -10.61 -19.46
N VAL A 54 4.46 -10.31 -19.55
CA VAL A 54 3.55 -10.44 -18.41
C VAL A 54 3.55 -11.89 -17.97
N ARG A 55 3.71 -12.15 -16.67
CA ARG A 55 3.61 -13.50 -16.13
C ARG A 55 2.23 -14.06 -16.47
N VAL A 56 2.17 -15.27 -17.02
CA VAL A 56 0.91 -15.97 -17.22
C VAL A 56 0.33 -16.30 -15.85
N TYR A 57 -0.79 -15.67 -15.52
CA TYR A 57 -1.49 -15.85 -14.26
C TYR A 57 -2.57 -16.94 -14.35
N GLU A 58 -2.82 -17.52 -15.54
CA GLU A 58 -3.81 -18.57 -15.76
C GLU A 58 -3.69 -19.71 -14.73
N THR A 59 -2.46 -20.16 -14.44
CA THR A 59 -2.22 -21.26 -13.49
C THR A 59 -2.66 -20.95 -12.07
N SER A 60 -2.72 -19.66 -11.70
CA SER A 60 -3.12 -19.23 -10.35
C SER A 60 -4.64 -19.10 -10.18
N LYS A 61 -5.39 -18.89 -11.27
CA LYS A 61 -6.84 -18.66 -11.23
C LYS A 61 -7.60 -19.85 -10.64
N PRO A 62 -7.39 -21.12 -11.07
CA PRO A 62 -8.09 -22.27 -10.51
C PRO A 62 -7.90 -22.42 -8.99
N THR A 63 -6.69 -22.21 -8.49
CA THR A 63 -6.39 -22.28 -7.05
C THR A 63 -7.12 -21.19 -6.26
N ILE A 64 -7.21 -19.97 -6.81
CA ILE A 64 -7.96 -18.87 -6.19
C ILE A 64 -9.46 -19.18 -6.21
N VAL A 65 -9.99 -19.66 -7.34
CA VAL A 65 -11.40 -20.06 -7.47
C VAL A 65 -11.75 -21.16 -6.46
N ALA A 66 -10.91 -22.19 -6.34
CA ALA A 66 -11.09 -23.27 -5.37
C ALA A 66 -11.07 -22.75 -3.92
N ALA A 67 -10.14 -21.83 -3.60
CA ALA A 67 -10.09 -21.20 -2.28
C ALA A 67 -11.35 -20.36 -1.99
N MET A 68 -11.83 -19.59 -2.96
CA MET A 68 -13.06 -18.80 -2.80
C MET A 68 -14.31 -19.68 -2.68
N ALA A 69 -14.38 -20.78 -3.42
CA ALA A 69 -15.47 -21.74 -3.34
C ALA A 69 -15.52 -22.45 -1.98
N TYR A 70 -14.36 -22.88 -1.47
CA TYR A 70 -14.28 -23.62 -0.21
C TYR A 70 -14.47 -22.72 1.03
N TYR A 71 -13.81 -21.55 1.08
CA TYR A 71 -13.81 -20.68 2.27
C TYR A 71 -14.88 -19.59 2.24
N GLY A 72 -15.61 -19.44 1.12
CA GLY A 72 -16.68 -18.46 0.96
C GLY A 72 -16.18 -17.01 0.90
N VAL A 73 -16.95 -16.11 1.53
CA VAL A 73 -16.70 -14.65 1.46
C VAL A 73 -15.43 -14.28 2.21
N ARG A 74 -14.42 -13.77 1.49
CA ARG A 74 -13.10 -13.46 2.05
C ARG A 74 -12.46 -12.23 1.42
N SER A 75 -11.49 -11.65 2.14
CA SER A 75 -10.67 -10.55 1.62
C SER A 75 -9.56 -11.08 0.71
N ALA A 76 -9.08 -10.25 -0.23
CA ALA A 76 -7.94 -10.64 -1.07
C ALA A 76 -6.67 -10.99 -0.26
N PRO A 77 -6.31 -10.29 0.83
CA PRO A 77 -5.24 -10.72 1.75
C PRO A 77 -5.44 -12.12 2.34
N ASP A 78 -6.66 -12.47 2.74
CA ASP A 78 -6.92 -13.78 3.34
C ASP A 78 -6.86 -14.88 2.28
N ILE A 79 -7.45 -14.64 1.10
CA ILE A 79 -7.35 -15.56 -0.04
C ILE A 79 -5.89 -15.80 -0.42
N ALA A 80 -5.05 -14.77 -0.44
CA ALA A 80 -3.62 -14.89 -0.73
C ALA A 80 -2.88 -15.79 0.28
N LYS A 81 -3.21 -15.66 1.58
CA LYS A 81 -2.65 -16.55 2.61
C LYS A 81 -3.10 -18.00 2.42
N LEU A 82 -4.40 -18.20 2.15
CA LEU A 82 -5.00 -19.52 1.99
C LEU A 82 -4.49 -20.24 0.74
N SER A 83 -4.38 -19.52 -0.38
CA SER A 83 -3.92 -20.07 -1.65
C SER A 83 -2.39 -20.08 -1.77
N LYS A 84 -1.65 -19.53 -0.79
CA LYS A 84 -0.19 -19.32 -0.81
C LYS A 84 0.30 -18.59 -2.08
N ILE A 85 -0.52 -17.69 -2.62
CA ILE A 85 -0.19 -16.88 -3.80
C ILE A 85 0.08 -15.44 -3.36
N HIS A 86 1.00 -14.78 -4.05
CA HIS A 86 1.33 -13.38 -3.76
C HIS A 86 0.09 -12.46 -3.90
N LEU A 87 -0.11 -11.57 -2.93
CA LEU A 87 -1.28 -10.70 -2.82
C LEU A 87 -1.58 -9.88 -4.08
N VAL A 88 -0.54 -9.38 -4.77
CA VAL A 88 -0.72 -8.58 -6.00
C VAL A 88 -1.37 -9.41 -7.11
N THR A 89 -0.96 -10.67 -7.25
CA THR A 89 -1.53 -11.61 -8.22
C THR A 89 -2.99 -11.88 -7.90
N VAL A 90 -3.29 -12.19 -6.64
CA VAL A 90 -4.67 -12.43 -6.17
C VAL A 90 -5.56 -11.22 -6.42
N ARG A 91 -5.10 -10.01 -6.08
CA ARG A 91 -5.85 -8.76 -6.35
C ARG A 91 -6.12 -8.56 -7.82
N LYS A 92 -5.14 -8.81 -8.69
CA LYS A 92 -5.30 -8.68 -10.14
C LYS A 92 -6.37 -9.65 -10.64
N ILE A 93 -6.19 -10.95 -10.37
CA ILE A 93 -7.10 -12.01 -10.83
C ILE A 93 -8.53 -11.78 -10.31
N ILE A 94 -8.71 -11.49 -9.03
CA ILE A 94 -10.04 -11.24 -8.47
C ILE A 94 -10.70 -10.00 -9.11
N ASN A 95 -9.96 -8.92 -9.34
CA ASN A 95 -10.53 -7.75 -10.01
C ASN A 95 -10.93 -8.06 -11.46
N ASP A 96 -10.15 -8.88 -12.17
CA ASP A 96 -10.49 -9.33 -13.52
C ASP A 96 -11.73 -10.24 -13.49
N MET A 97 -11.86 -11.14 -12.50
CA MET A 97 -13.07 -11.94 -12.27
C MET A 97 -14.31 -11.09 -11.95
N VAL A 98 -14.16 -10.02 -11.15
CA VAL A 98 -15.25 -9.09 -10.84
C VAL A 98 -15.69 -8.31 -12.08
N LYS A 99 -14.74 -7.89 -12.92
CA LYS A 99 -15.06 -7.26 -14.22
C LYS A 99 -15.76 -8.22 -15.17
N ALA A 100 -15.37 -9.49 -15.17
CA ALA A 100 -15.99 -10.54 -15.97
C ALA A 100 -17.36 -11.00 -15.41
N GLY A 101 -17.74 -10.58 -14.21
CA GLY A 101 -18.99 -11.02 -13.55
C GLY A 101 -18.92 -12.42 -12.94
N GLU A 102 -17.75 -13.05 -12.89
CA GLU A 102 -17.52 -14.36 -12.27
C GLU A 102 -17.45 -14.29 -10.74
N ALA A 103 -17.22 -13.09 -10.20
CA ALA A 103 -17.19 -12.79 -8.77
C ALA A 103 -17.80 -11.41 -8.54
N HIS A 104 -18.15 -11.10 -7.29
CA HIS A 104 -18.61 -9.77 -6.92
C HIS A 104 -18.09 -9.37 -5.54
N ILE A 105 -18.14 -8.07 -5.27
CA ILE A 105 -17.89 -7.51 -3.94
C ILE A 105 -19.15 -7.74 -3.11
N ASP A 106 -19.08 -8.66 -2.15
CA ASP A 106 -20.19 -8.97 -1.25
C ASP A 106 -20.35 -7.89 -0.16
N GLY A 107 -19.23 -7.29 0.25
CA GLY A 107 -19.23 -6.24 1.25
C GLY A 107 -17.85 -5.66 1.54
N TYR A 108 -17.78 -4.91 2.64
CA TYR A 108 -16.56 -4.27 3.10
C TYR A 108 -16.34 -4.56 4.58
N ALA A 109 -15.22 -5.19 4.90
CA ALA A 109 -14.79 -5.36 6.27
C ALA A 109 -14.38 -4.01 6.89
N PRO A 110 -14.59 -3.81 8.20
CA PRO A 110 -14.18 -2.59 8.89
C PRO A 110 -12.70 -2.28 8.64
N ALA A 111 -12.41 -1.00 8.40
CA ALA A 111 -11.03 -0.55 8.30
C ALA A 111 -10.31 -0.66 9.64
N THR A 112 -9.02 -1.01 9.61
CA THR A 112 -8.16 -0.86 10.78
C THR A 112 -7.92 0.63 11.04
N LEU A 113 -8.37 1.11 12.22
CA LEU A 113 -8.26 2.47 12.77
C LEU A 113 -8.73 3.64 11.88
N ASN A 114 -8.03 3.89 10.77
CA ASN A 114 -8.19 5.00 9.80
C ASN A 114 -8.03 4.55 8.32
N GLY A 115 -7.91 3.25 8.06
CA GLY A 115 -7.72 2.71 6.71
C GLY A 115 -8.96 2.79 5.82
N MET A 116 -8.83 2.35 4.58
CA MET A 116 -9.97 2.06 3.73
C MET A 116 -10.59 0.71 4.15
N PRO A 117 -11.92 0.58 4.16
CA PRO A 117 -12.59 -0.69 4.37
C PRO A 117 -12.10 -1.74 3.36
N THR A 118 -11.81 -2.95 3.85
CA THR A 118 -11.25 -4.01 3.01
C THR A 118 -12.36 -4.70 2.24
N ARG A 119 -12.25 -4.78 0.91
CA ARG A 119 -13.24 -5.47 0.06
C ARG A 119 -13.31 -6.95 0.40
N LEU A 120 -14.53 -7.45 0.55
CA LEU A 120 -14.85 -8.85 0.69
C LEU A 120 -15.41 -9.35 -0.63
N PHE A 121 -14.85 -10.45 -1.13
CA PHE A 121 -15.19 -11.02 -2.42
C PHE A 121 -15.92 -12.34 -2.25
N LYS A 122 -16.90 -12.58 -3.11
CA LYS A 122 -17.65 -13.83 -3.19
C LYS A 122 -17.60 -14.35 -4.63
N LEU A 123 -17.44 -15.66 -4.76
CA LEU A 123 -17.47 -16.33 -6.06
C LEU A 123 -18.92 -16.40 -6.57
N GLY A 124 -19.09 -16.22 -7.88
CA GLY A 124 -20.38 -16.26 -8.55
C GLY A 124 -20.89 -14.87 -8.95
N PRO A 125 -21.90 -14.83 -9.83
CA PRO A 125 -22.51 -13.60 -10.28
C PRO A 125 -23.19 -12.88 -9.11
N GLY A 126 -23.15 -11.54 -9.13
CA GLY A 126 -23.80 -10.72 -8.12
C GLY A 126 -23.56 -9.23 -8.36
N ARG A 127 -24.33 -8.38 -7.65
CA ARG A 127 -24.11 -6.94 -7.68
C ARG A 127 -23.03 -6.58 -6.67
N ASN A 128 -22.10 -5.73 -7.08
CA ASN A 128 -21.09 -5.20 -6.17
C ASN A 128 -21.75 -4.36 -5.08
N ALA A 129 -21.42 -4.64 -3.82
CA ALA A 129 -21.82 -3.83 -2.69
C ALA A 129 -21.33 -2.38 -2.87
N PRO A 130 -22.14 -1.38 -2.49
CA PRO A 130 -21.73 0.01 -2.59
C PRO A 130 -20.55 0.27 -1.66
N GLN A 131 -19.57 1.04 -2.15
CA GLN A 131 -18.42 1.40 -1.33
C GLN A 131 -18.88 2.26 -0.15
N PRO A 132 -18.51 1.90 1.10
CA PRO A 132 -18.84 2.71 2.26
C PRO A 132 -18.26 4.12 2.10
N ARG A 133 -19.05 5.13 2.47
CA ARG A 133 -18.62 6.52 2.40
C ARG A 133 -17.39 6.73 3.27
N THR A 134 -16.42 7.47 2.75
CA THR A 134 -15.29 7.94 3.54
C THR A 134 -15.79 8.86 4.66
N LYS A 135 -15.24 8.73 5.87
CA LYS A 135 -15.58 9.63 6.98
C LYS A 135 -15.21 11.06 6.61
N THR A 136 -16.13 11.99 6.80
CA THR A 136 -15.86 13.41 6.63
C THR A 136 -14.80 13.88 7.63
N PRO A 137 -14.10 15.00 7.39
CA PRO A 137 -13.15 15.55 8.37
C PRO A 137 -13.79 15.75 9.77
N SER A 138 -15.04 16.21 9.83
CA SER A 138 -15.76 16.41 11.10
C SER A 138 -16.09 15.09 11.80
N GLU A 139 -16.52 14.06 11.07
CA GLU A 139 -16.75 12.72 11.62
C GLU A 139 -15.46 12.08 12.13
N ARG A 140 -14.32 12.31 11.45
CA ARG A 140 -13.01 11.84 11.91
C ARG A 140 -12.61 12.53 13.22
N VAL A 141 -12.80 13.83 13.32
CA VAL A 141 -12.55 14.60 14.54
C VAL A 141 -13.43 14.09 15.68
N LYS A 142 -14.75 13.93 15.47
CA LYS A 142 -15.67 13.37 16.48
C LYS A 142 -15.26 11.95 16.92
N ALA A 143 -14.87 11.09 15.99
CA ALA A 143 -14.42 9.74 16.31
C ALA A 143 -13.09 9.74 17.07
N TRP A 144 -12.20 10.69 16.80
CA TRP A 144 -10.97 10.88 17.57
C TRP A 144 -11.28 11.42 18.96
N GLU A 145 -12.12 12.45 19.10
CA GLU A 145 -12.56 13.02 20.37
C GLU A 145 -13.19 11.98 21.29
N LYS A 146 -14.03 11.09 20.75
CA LYS A 146 -14.64 9.98 21.50
C LYS A 146 -13.60 9.00 22.10
N ARG A 147 -12.40 8.92 21.52
CA ARG A 147 -11.29 8.09 22.01
C ARG A 147 -10.40 8.81 23.03
N GLN A 148 -10.56 10.12 23.22
CA GLN A 148 -9.73 10.90 24.15
C GLN A 148 -10.43 11.01 25.50
N ASP A 149 -9.63 11.16 26.56
CA ASP A 149 -10.16 11.59 27.85
C ASP A 149 -10.75 13.01 27.72
N PRO A 150 -12.01 13.25 28.15
CA PRO A 150 -12.64 14.56 28.07
C PRO A 150 -11.86 15.68 28.77
N GLU A 151 -11.27 15.44 29.93
CA GLU A 151 -10.53 16.45 30.70
C GLU A 151 -9.18 16.75 30.06
N GLU A 152 -8.46 15.73 29.59
CA GLU A 152 -7.21 15.91 28.86
C GLU A 152 -7.44 16.72 27.58
N LEU A 153 -8.50 16.39 26.83
CA LEU A 153 -8.87 17.11 25.62
C LEU A 153 -9.20 18.58 25.90
N LYS A 154 -9.90 18.87 27.00
CA LYS A 154 -10.23 20.23 27.44
C LYS A 154 -8.98 21.04 27.78
N VAL A 155 -8.06 20.47 28.57
CA VAL A 155 -6.76 21.09 28.91
C VAL A 155 -5.96 21.36 27.64
N ARG A 156 -5.88 20.39 26.72
CA ARG A 156 -5.15 20.53 25.45
C ARG A 156 -5.72 21.64 24.57
N ARG A 157 -7.05 21.73 24.46
CA ARG A 157 -7.75 22.81 23.73
C ARG A 157 -7.48 24.17 24.34
N SER A 158 -7.55 24.28 25.67
CA SER A 158 -7.24 25.51 26.41
C SER A 158 -5.81 25.98 26.13
N ARG A 159 -4.82 25.09 26.30
CA ARG A 159 -3.40 25.38 26.01
C ARG A 159 -3.19 25.82 24.56
N TYR A 160 -3.81 25.14 23.60
CA TYR A 160 -3.72 25.51 22.19
C TYR A 160 -4.33 26.89 21.90
N ALA A 161 -5.50 27.19 22.48
CA ALA A 161 -6.16 28.48 22.34
C ALA A 161 -5.29 29.62 22.92
N THR A 162 -4.74 29.45 24.12
CA THR A 162 -3.82 30.41 24.76
C THR A 162 -2.59 30.65 23.89
N ARG A 163 -1.93 29.58 23.44
CA ARG A 163 -0.75 29.67 22.56
C ARG A 163 -1.07 30.38 21.24
N ARG A 164 -2.24 30.12 20.66
CA ARG A 164 -2.68 30.79 19.42
C ARG A 164 -2.92 32.28 19.64
N LYS A 165 -3.50 32.69 20.76
CA LYS A 165 -3.70 34.11 21.12
C LYS A 165 -2.36 34.82 21.32
N ILE A 166 -1.40 34.18 21.99
CA ILE A 166 -0.02 34.69 22.16
C ILE A 166 0.65 34.90 20.81
N LYS A 167 0.62 33.88 19.93
CA LYS A 167 1.23 33.97 18.60
C LYS A 167 0.63 35.07 17.72
N LEU A 168 -0.67 35.35 17.89
CA LEU A 168 -1.38 36.40 17.17
C LEU A 168 -1.26 37.79 17.85
N GLY A 169 -0.51 37.92 18.94
CA GLY A 169 -0.38 39.18 19.69
C GLY A 169 -1.64 39.62 20.43
N LYS A 170 -2.67 38.77 20.49
CA LYS A 170 -3.96 39.08 21.15
C LYS A 170 -3.95 38.79 22.65
N LEU A 171 -2.89 38.15 23.12
CA LEU A 171 -2.63 37.91 24.54
C LEU A 171 -1.14 38.15 24.74
N ILE A 172 -0.79 39.16 25.52
CA ILE A 172 0.59 39.38 25.92
C ILE A 172 0.86 38.38 27.04
N PRO A 173 1.79 37.41 26.86
CA PRO A 173 2.15 36.52 27.94
C PRO A 173 2.78 37.35 29.06
N ALA A 174 2.52 36.96 30.32
CA ALA A 174 3.21 37.58 31.46
C ALA A 174 4.73 37.53 31.20
N ARG A 175 5.40 38.66 31.44
CA ARG A 175 6.86 38.74 31.33
C ARG A 175 7.49 37.71 32.25
N ASP A 176 8.60 37.13 31.81
CA ASP A 176 9.45 36.28 32.66
C ASP A 176 9.72 37.03 33.99
N PRO A 177 9.62 36.36 35.16
CA PRO A 177 9.90 36.96 36.47
C PRO A 177 11.13 37.87 36.51
N LEU A 178 12.22 37.49 35.85
CA LEU A 178 13.45 38.29 35.81
C LEU A 178 13.28 39.56 34.96
N THR A 179 12.54 39.45 33.86
CA THR A 179 12.22 40.59 32.99
C THR A 179 11.21 41.52 33.64
N ALA A 180 10.25 40.98 34.39
CA ALA A 180 9.28 41.75 35.17
C ALA A 180 9.96 42.51 36.32
N ALA A 181 10.95 41.90 36.99
CA ALA A 181 11.71 42.54 38.05
C ALA A 181 12.58 43.71 37.54
N LEU A 182 13.15 43.60 36.34
CA LEU A 182 14.00 44.63 35.74
C LEU A 182 13.22 45.77 35.05
N PHE A 183 12.08 45.47 34.43
CA PHE A 183 11.37 46.41 33.55
C PHE A 183 9.90 46.67 33.95
N GLY A 184 9.47 46.19 35.11
CA GLY A 184 8.10 46.29 35.62
C GLY A 184 7.15 45.24 35.03
N SER A 185 6.11 44.92 35.80
CA SER A 185 4.99 44.05 35.39
C SER A 185 3.92 44.87 34.66
N THR A 186 3.70 44.60 33.38
CA THR A 186 2.48 44.98 32.65
C THR A 186 1.80 43.73 32.16
#